data_AF-A0A5N5KVF6-F1
#
_entry.id   AF-A0A5N5KVF6-F1
#
_cell.length_a   1.000
_cell.length_b   1.000
_cell.length_c   1.000
_cell.angle_alpha   90.00
_cell.angle_beta   90.00
_cell.angle_gamma   90.00
#
_symmetry.space_group_name_H-M   'P 1'
#
loop_
_entity.id
_entity.type
_entity.pdbx_description
1 polymer ?
#
loop_
_entity_poly.entity_id
_entity_poly.type
_entity_poly.pdbx_seq_one_letter_code
_entity_poly.pdbx_strand_id
1 'polypeptide(L)'
;MSKTQGNFRLRVVEGEFTDSQIVVMLGENGTGKTTFIRMLAGLLKPDTVEGSEAEIPEFNVSYKPQKISPKFQFSVRQLLHSKIRDSYMHPQFVSDVMKPLLIEQLMDQEVVNLSGGELQRVALCLCLGKYVESPASIAEQSCEM
;
A
#
# COMPACT_ATOMS: atom_id res chain seq x y z
N MET A 1 -8.10 -20.14 -3.29
CA MET A 1 -9.03 -19.33 -2.44
C MET A 1 -10.14 -18.70 -3.29
N SER A 2 -11.31 -18.41 -2.72
CA SER A 2 -12.40 -17.71 -3.44
C SER A 2 -13.13 -16.67 -2.59
N LYS A 3 -13.70 -15.66 -3.25
CA LYS A 3 -14.51 -14.60 -2.62
C LYS A 3 -15.67 -14.20 -3.52
N THR A 4 -16.86 -14.10 -2.93
CA THR A 4 -18.08 -13.63 -3.58
C THR A 4 -18.55 -12.33 -2.93
N GLN A 5 -18.87 -11.32 -3.73
CA GLN A 5 -19.44 -10.05 -3.29
C GLN A 5 -20.59 -9.67 -4.24
N GLY A 6 -21.83 -9.86 -3.78
CA GLY A 6 -23.01 -9.72 -4.64
C GLY A 6 -22.94 -10.64 -5.85
N ASN A 7 -23.01 -10.06 -7.06
CA ASN A 7 -22.94 -10.81 -8.32
C ASN A 7 -21.50 -11.06 -8.80
N PHE A 8 -20.50 -10.54 -8.09
CA PHE A 8 -19.09 -10.71 -8.45
C PHE A 8 -18.47 -11.89 -7.70
N ARG A 9 -17.77 -12.78 -8.42
CA ARG A 9 -17.03 -13.89 -7.85
C ARG A 9 -15.58 -13.86 -8.31
N LEU A 10 -14.66 -13.77 -7.35
CA LEU A 10 -13.22 -13.89 -7.55
C LEU A 10 -12.78 -15.30 -7.17
N ARG A 11 -12.11 -15.98 -8.10
CA ARG A 11 -11.40 -17.24 -7.87
C ARG A 11 -9.91 -16.98 -8.04
N VAL A 12 -9.12 -17.35 -7.04
CA VAL A 12 -7.67 -17.22 -7.05
C VAL A 12 -7.07 -18.62 -7.05
N VAL A 13 -6.18 -18.86 -8.00
CA VAL A 13 -5.40 -20.08 -8.15
C VAL A 13 -4.14 -19.98 -7.30
N GLU A 14 -3.63 -21.11 -6.84
CA GLU A 14 -2.38 -21.19 -6.09
C GLU A 14 -1.20 -20.64 -6.91
N GLY A 15 -0.26 -20.01 -6.20
CA GLY A 15 0.96 -19.45 -6.73
C GLY A 15 1.95 -19.19 -5.61
N GLU A 16 3.19 -18.89 -5.97
CA GLU A 16 4.28 -18.65 -5.03
C GLU A 16 4.86 -17.25 -5.19
N PHE A 17 5.37 -16.71 -4.08
CA PHE A 17 6.11 -15.47 -4.03
C PHE A 17 7.42 -15.72 -3.30
N THR A 18 8.48 -15.06 -3.74
CA THR A 18 9.81 -15.14 -3.12
C THR A 18 10.23 -13.79 -2.57
N ASP A 19 11.14 -13.80 -1.60
CA ASP A 19 11.67 -12.59 -1.00
C ASP A 19 12.31 -11.69 -2.05
N SER A 20 12.14 -10.37 -1.89
CA SER A 20 12.64 -9.34 -2.81
C SER A 20 12.06 -9.39 -4.24
N GLN A 21 10.98 -10.15 -4.45
CA GLN A 21 10.30 -10.18 -5.74
C GLN A 21 9.34 -9.00 -5.91
N ILE A 22 9.37 -8.38 -7.09
CA ILE A 22 8.36 -7.38 -7.49
C ILE A 22 7.32 -8.09 -8.34
N VAL A 23 6.07 -8.08 -7.89
CA VAL A 23 4.93 -8.63 -8.64
C VAL A 23 3.98 -7.52 -9.05
N VAL A 24 3.66 -7.50 -10.34
CA VAL A 24 2.71 -6.54 -10.92
C VAL A 24 1.43 -7.27 -11.28
N MET A 25 0.29 -6.78 -10.77
CA MET A 25 -1.03 -7.27 -11.13
C MET A 25 -1.67 -6.38 -12.19
N LEU A 26 -1.98 -6.97 -13.34
CA LEU A 26 -2.61 -6.29 -14.47
C LEU A 26 -4.04 -6.83 -14.70
N GLY A 27 -4.90 -5.97 -15.24
CA GLY A 27 -6.27 -6.33 -15.64
C GLY A 27 -7.21 -5.13 -15.59
N GLU A 28 -8.40 -5.28 -16.16
CA GLU A 28 -9.42 -4.21 -16.23
C GLU A 28 -10.04 -3.86 -14.88
N ASN A 29 -10.65 -2.68 -14.78
CA ASN A 29 -11.41 -2.31 -13.58
C ASN A 29 -12.56 -3.31 -13.34
N GLY A 30 -12.73 -3.75 -12.10
CA GLY A 30 -13.76 -4.74 -11.74
C GLY A 30 -13.32 -6.21 -11.85
N THR A 31 -12.09 -6.52 -12.29
CA THR A 31 -11.58 -7.92 -12.30
C THR A 31 -11.26 -8.49 -10.92
N GLY A 32 -11.35 -7.68 -9.85
CA GLY A 32 -11.12 -8.12 -8.47
C GLY A 32 -9.71 -7.92 -7.93
N LYS A 33 -8.83 -7.17 -8.61
CA LYS A 33 -7.48 -6.83 -8.10
C LYS A 33 -7.51 -6.23 -6.69
N THR A 34 -8.35 -5.22 -6.47
CA THR A 34 -8.55 -4.59 -5.16
C THR A 34 -9.04 -5.59 -4.12
N THR A 35 -9.98 -6.46 -4.50
CA THR A 35 -10.49 -7.52 -3.63
C THR A 35 -9.39 -8.49 -3.24
N PHE A 36 -8.54 -8.90 -4.19
CA PHE A 36 -7.42 -9.80 -3.93
C PHE A 36 -6.35 -9.16 -3.03
N ILE A 37 -5.94 -7.92 -3.32
CA ILE A 37 -4.99 -7.16 -2.49
C ILE A 37 -5.51 -7.01 -1.05
N ARG A 38 -6.79 -6.70 -0.86
CA ARG A 38 -7.37 -6.60 0.49
C ARG A 38 -7.38 -7.93 1.22
N MET A 39 -7.52 -9.05 0.50
CA MET A 39 -7.40 -10.36 1.12
C MET A 39 -5.96 -10.67 1.53
N LEU A 40 -4.97 -10.35 0.69
CA LEU A 40 -3.55 -10.50 1.04
C LEU A 40 -3.12 -9.59 2.20
N ALA A 41 -3.68 -8.38 2.29
CA ALA A 41 -3.41 -7.44 3.38
C ALA A 41 -4.19 -7.76 4.67
N GLY A 42 -4.93 -8.87 4.74
CA GLY A 42 -5.76 -9.25 5.90
C GLY A 42 -6.99 -8.36 6.13
N LEU A 43 -7.26 -7.39 5.25
CA LEU A 43 -8.39 -6.45 5.34
C LEU A 43 -9.71 -7.06 4.88
N LEU A 44 -9.68 -8.22 4.19
CA LEU A 44 -10.85 -8.94 3.73
C LEU A 44 -10.64 -10.46 3.88
N LYS A 45 -11.57 -11.16 4.51
CA LYS A 45 -11.49 -12.63 4.64
C LYS A 45 -12.05 -13.34 3.41
N PRO A 46 -11.39 -14.39 2.88
CA PRO A 46 -11.95 -15.23 1.82
C PRO A 46 -13.18 -16.02 2.30
N ASP A 47 -14.03 -16.45 1.38
CA ASP A 47 -15.21 -17.27 1.72
C ASP A 47 -14.87 -18.76 1.79
N THR A 48 -13.90 -19.19 0.97
CA THR A 48 -13.43 -20.58 0.95
C THR A 48 -11.95 -20.62 0.65
N VAL A 49 -11.24 -21.44 1.41
CA VAL A 49 -9.87 -21.86 1.14
C VAL A 49 -9.92 -23.37 0.91
N GLU A 50 -9.86 -23.79 -0.35
CA GLU A 50 -9.78 -25.22 -0.70
C GLU A 50 -8.30 -25.63 -0.64
N GLY A 51 -8.01 -26.78 -0.04
CA GLY A 51 -6.65 -27.23 0.24
C GLY A 51 -6.23 -26.90 1.68
N SER A 52 -6.28 -27.92 2.55
CA SER A 52 -5.77 -28.03 3.93
C SER A 52 -5.24 -26.74 4.59
N GLU A 53 -5.91 -26.27 5.66
CA GLU A 53 -5.33 -25.39 6.70
C GLU A 53 -4.46 -24.21 6.20
N ALA A 54 -4.69 -23.73 4.97
CA ALA A 54 -3.93 -22.63 4.41
C ALA A 54 -4.45 -21.33 5.00
N GLU A 55 -4.04 -21.04 6.23
CA GLU A 55 -4.05 -19.69 6.75
C GLU A 55 -3.24 -18.83 5.77
N ILE A 56 -3.87 -17.77 5.24
CA ILE A 56 -3.10 -16.75 4.53
C ILE A 56 -2.08 -16.25 5.55
N PRO A 57 -0.76 -16.37 5.30
CA PRO A 57 0.23 -15.98 6.28
C PRO A 57 -0.06 -14.55 6.71
N GLU A 58 -0.02 -14.28 8.01
CA GLU A 58 -0.12 -12.90 8.51
C GLU A 58 1.12 -12.14 8.09
N PHE A 59 1.10 -11.61 6.87
CA PHE A 59 2.11 -10.69 6.40
C PHE A 59 1.86 -9.36 7.08
N ASN A 60 2.89 -8.81 7.72
CA ASN A 60 2.86 -7.41 8.09
C ASN A 60 3.03 -6.62 6.78
N VAL A 61 1.91 -6.12 6.24
CA VAL A 61 1.81 -5.48 4.93
C VAL A 61 1.75 -3.97 5.07
N SER A 62 2.64 -3.26 4.37
CA SER A 62 2.44 -1.84 4.13
C SER A 62 1.49 -1.63 2.94
N TYR A 63 0.26 -1.17 3.19
CA TYR A 63 -0.77 -0.98 2.17
C TYR A 63 -0.98 0.50 1.81
N LYS A 64 -0.83 0.82 0.53
CA LYS A 64 -1.23 2.13 -0.04
C LYS A 64 -2.62 2.03 -0.67
N PRO A 65 -3.66 2.69 -0.12
CA PRO A 65 -4.99 2.67 -0.71
C PRO A 65 -5.06 3.46 -2.02
N GLN A 66 -5.93 3.00 -2.91
CA GLN A 66 -6.20 3.61 -4.23
C GLN A 66 -6.63 5.09 -4.14
N LYS A 67 -7.43 5.46 -3.14
CA LYS A 67 -7.84 6.84 -2.86
C LYS A 67 -7.33 7.27 -1.49
N ILE A 68 -6.48 8.30 -1.49
CA ILE A 68 -6.06 8.97 -0.27
C ILE A 68 -6.92 10.23 -0.17
N SER A 69 -7.78 10.30 0.84
CA SER A 69 -8.50 11.54 1.15
C SER A 69 -7.79 12.21 2.32
N PRO A 70 -7.30 13.45 2.18
CA PRO A 70 -6.64 14.14 3.26
C PRO A 70 -7.69 14.55 4.29
N LYS A 71 -7.75 13.83 5.41
CA LYS A 71 -8.61 14.19 6.56
C LYS A 71 -7.87 15.00 7.62
N PHE A 72 -6.60 15.34 7.37
CA PHE A 72 -5.68 15.87 8.37
C PHE A 72 -5.25 17.29 8.01
N GLN A 73 -5.46 18.24 8.91
CA GLN A 73 -4.96 19.63 8.80
C GLN A 73 -3.50 19.75 9.26
N PHE A 74 -2.69 18.71 9.05
CA PHE A 74 -1.29 18.69 9.46
C PHE A 74 -0.39 18.97 8.26
N SER A 75 0.82 19.48 8.51
CA SER A 75 1.85 19.54 7.49
C SER A 75 2.40 18.15 7.18
N VAL A 76 3.00 17.99 5.99
CA VAL A 76 3.66 16.72 5.62
C VAL A 76 4.72 16.34 6.65
N ARG A 77 5.50 17.30 7.15
CA ARG A 77 6.49 17.09 8.21
C ARG A 77 5.86 16.50 9.47
N GLN A 78 4.76 17.07 9.95
CA GLN A 78 4.05 16.56 11.13
C GLN A 78 3.52 15.14 10.89
N LEU A 79 2.98 14.87 9.70
CA LEU A 79 2.50 13.55 9.34
C LEU A 79 3.62 12.51 9.35
N LEU A 80 4.76 12.78 8.71
CA LEU A 80 5.91 11.85 8.70
C LEU A 80 6.48 11.66 10.10
N HIS A 81 6.60 12.74 10.89
CA HIS A 81 7.06 12.65 12.26
C HIS A 81 6.15 11.79 13.15
N SER A 82 4.83 11.84 12.93
CA SER A 82 3.88 11.03 13.70
C SER A 82 3.84 9.55 13.31
N LYS A 83 4.22 9.20 12.07
CA LYS A 83 4.03 7.85 11.51
C LYS A 83 5.31 7.06 11.30
N ILE A 84 6.40 7.73 10.95
CA ILE A 84 7.65 7.10 10.49
C ILE A 84 8.87 7.86 11.02
N ARG A 85 8.81 8.32 12.28
CA ARG A 85 9.81 9.22 12.88
C ARG A 85 11.25 8.75 12.65
N ASP A 86 11.53 7.52 13.01
CA ASP A 86 12.87 6.96 12.95
C ASP A 86 13.34 6.79 11.51
N SER A 87 12.44 6.34 10.62
CA SER A 87 12.72 6.16 9.20
C SER A 87 13.01 7.47 8.49
N TYR A 88 12.16 8.50 8.62
CA TYR A 88 12.37 9.76 7.87
C TYR A 88 13.58 10.58 8.37
N MET A 89 14.06 10.31 9.59
CA MET A 89 15.31 10.89 10.11
C MET A 89 16.55 10.09 9.71
N HIS A 90 16.39 8.86 9.21
CA HIS A 90 17.50 7.99 8.83
C HIS A 90 18.15 8.45 7.51
N PRO A 91 19.47 8.72 7.45
CA PRO A 91 20.12 9.24 6.25
C PRO A 91 19.91 8.41 4.99
N GLN A 92 19.92 7.08 5.12
CA GLN A 92 19.68 6.18 3.98
C GLN A 92 18.26 6.32 3.44
N PHE A 93 17.26 6.46 4.31
CA PHE A 93 15.87 6.61 3.88
C PHE A 93 15.64 7.98 3.22
N VAL A 94 16.30 9.03 3.73
CA VAL A 94 16.29 10.34 3.09
C VAL A 94 16.87 10.25 1.68
N SER A 95 18.01 9.57 1.51
CA SER A 95 18.67 9.39 0.21
C SER A 95 17.85 8.55 -0.77
N ASP A 96 17.33 7.42 -0.33
CA ASP A 96 16.77 6.40 -1.20
C ASP A 96 15.27 6.57 -1.45
N VAL A 97 14.56 7.26 -0.55
CA VAL A 97 13.11 7.42 -0.60
C VAL A 97 12.70 8.89 -0.67
N MET A 98 13.13 9.73 0.28
CA MET A 98 12.60 11.10 0.37
C MET A 98 13.06 11.98 -0.78
N LYS A 99 14.34 11.92 -1.17
CA LYS A 99 14.87 12.70 -2.29
C LYS A 99 14.29 12.27 -3.64
N PRO A 100 14.25 10.97 -4.01
CA PRO A 100 13.64 10.53 -5.27
C PRO A 100 12.15 10.86 -5.37
N LEU A 101 11.42 10.80 -4.24
CA LEU A 101 10.01 11.19 -4.18
C LEU A 101 9.79 12.70 -3.99
N LEU A 102 10.85 13.51 -3.95
CA LEU A 102 10.83 14.96 -3.78
C LEU A 102 10.01 15.42 -2.56
N ILE A 103 10.07 14.65 -1.46
CA ILE A 103 9.29 14.91 -0.25
C ILE A 103 9.78 16.14 0.49
N GLU A 104 11.09 16.45 0.40
CA GLU A 104 11.71 17.61 1.05
C GLU A 104 11.01 18.93 0.69
N GLN A 105 10.58 19.07 -0.57
CA GLN A 105 9.88 20.26 -1.07
C GLN A 105 8.45 20.39 -0.53
N LEU A 106 7.87 19.28 -0.06
CA LEU A 106 6.49 19.19 0.42
C LEU A 106 6.40 19.29 1.94
N MET A 107 7.53 19.24 2.67
CA MET A 107 7.57 19.11 4.13
C MET A 107 6.74 20.16 4.87
N ASP A 108 6.74 21.40 4.38
CA ASP A 108 6.09 22.53 5.02
C ASP A 108 4.69 22.81 4.44
N GLN A 109 4.27 22.06 3.43
CA GLN A 109 2.92 22.12 2.87
C GLN A 109 1.92 21.36 3.75
N GLU A 110 0.69 21.87 3.82
CA GLU A 110 -0.42 21.14 4.43
C GLU A 110 -0.89 20.02 3.51
N VAL A 111 -1.17 18.85 4.10
CA VAL A 111 -1.56 17.65 3.35
C VAL A 111 -2.86 17.86 2.54
N VAL A 112 -3.74 18.76 3.00
CA VAL A 112 -4.99 19.13 2.32
C VAL A 112 -4.78 19.94 1.04
N ASN A 113 -3.65 20.63 0.91
CA ASN A 113 -3.36 21.51 -0.23
C ASN A 113 -2.55 20.81 -1.33
N LEU A 114 -2.17 19.55 -1.12
CA LEU A 114 -1.40 18.77 -2.07
C LEU A 114 -2.25 18.36 -3.28
N SER A 115 -1.65 18.42 -4.46
CA SER A 115 -2.18 17.79 -5.67
C SER A 115 -2.27 16.27 -5.50
N GLY A 116 -3.07 15.60 -6.35
CA GLY A 116 -3.19 14.14 -6.32
C GLY A 116 -1.85 13.42 -6.48
N GLY A 117 -0.95 13.94 -7.33
CA GLY A 117 0.39 13.37 -7.53
C GLY A 117 1.32 13.58 -6.32
N GLU A 118 1.27 14.75 -5.68
CA GLU A 118 1.99 15.00 -4.43
C GLU A 118 1.51 14.10 -3.30
N LEU A 119 0.19 13.96 -3.15
CA LEU A 119 -0.41 13.10 -2.15
C LEU A 119 -0.01 11.63 -2.38
N GLN A 120 0.07 11.19 -3.63
CA GLN A 120 0.58 9.86 -3.98
C GLN A 120 2.05 9.66 -3.58
N ARG A 121 2.92 10.67 -3.78
CA ARG A 121 4.32 10.61 -3.36
C ARG A 121 4.46 10.53 -1.84
N VAL A 122 3.73 11.38 -1.11
CA VAL A 122 3.69 11.35 0.36
C VAL A 122 3.18 10.02 0.89
N ALA A 123 2.11 9.47 0.30
CA ALA A 123 1.58 8.17 0.71
C ALA A 123 2.56 7.02 0.42
N LEU A 124 3.30 7.08 -0.70
CA LEU A 124 4.33 6.08 -1.00
C LEU A 124 5.49 6.17 0.00
N CYS A 125 5.94 7.38 0.33
CA CYS A 125 6.95 7.61 1.36
C CYS A 125 6.52 7.04 2.73
N LEU A 126 5.26 7.28 3.15
CA LEU A 126 4.71 6.70 4.38
C LEU A 126 4.66 5.18 4.34
N CYS A 127 4.32 4.58 3.20
CA CYS A 127 4.28 3.13 3.08
C CYS A 127 5.68 2.52 3.20
N LEU A 128 6.68 3.11 2.52
CA LEU A 128 8.07 2.66 2.60
C LEU A 128 8.71 2.95 3.96
N GLY A 129 8.27 4.00 4.67
CA GLY A 129 8.79 4.33 5.99
C GLY A 129 8.35 3.37 7.09
N LYS A 130 7.24 2.65 6.91
CA LYS A 130 6.79 1.58 7.83
C LYS A 130 7.62 0.30 7.73
N TYR A 131 8.53 0.22 6.76
CA TYR A 131 9.31 -0.98 6.43
C TYR A 131 10.14 -1.54 7.58
N VAL A 132 10.36 -0.76 8.66
CA VAL A 132 11.08 -1.24 9.85
C VAL A 132 10.37 -2.43 10.53
N GLU A 133 9.08 -2.68 10.26
CA GLU A 133 8.32 -3.77 10.89
C GLU A 133 7.69 -4.77 9.90
N SER A 134 7.76 -4.56 8.57
CA SER A 134 6.90 -5.22 7.56
C SER A 134 7.66 -5.89 6.41
N PRO A 135 7.64 -7.24 6.25
CA PRO A 135 8.39 -7.94 5.20
C PRO A 135 7.78 -7.79 3.79
N ALA A 136 6.54 -7.31 3.67
CA ALA A 136 5.86 -7.13 2.38
C ALA A 136 5.24 -5.73 2.25
N SER A 137 5.31 -5.15 1.05
CA SER A 137 4.66 -3.88 0.71
C SER A 137 3.75 -4.06 -0.49
N ILE A 138 2.48 -3.65 -0.36
CA ILE A 138 1.49 -3.71 -1.43
C ILE A 138 1.04 -2.29 -1.78
N ALA A 139 1.32 -1.89 -3.02
CA ALA A 139 0.85 -0.63 -3.57
C ALA A 139 -0.23 -0.87 -4.62
N GLU A 140 -1.36 -0.18 -4.50
CA GLU A 140 -2.43 -0.20 -5.48
C GLU A 140 -2.54 1.17 -6.16
N GLN A 141 -2.58 1.18 -7.49
CA GLN A 141 -2.79 2.38 -8.29
C GLN A 141 -3.82 2.10 -9.38
N SER A 142 -4.75 3.04 -9.56
CA SER A 142 -5.62 3.05 -10.75
C SER A 142 -4.87 3.66 -11.91
N CYS A 143 -4.74 2.92 -12.99
CA CYS A 143 -4.49 3.50 -14.30
C CYS A 143 -5.86 3.84 -14.89
N GLU A 144 -6.25 5.11 -14.85
CA GLU A 144 -7.30 5.62 -15.74
C GLU A 144 -6.61 5.86 -17.08
N MET A 145 -7.00 5.10 -18.12
CA MET A 145 -6.66 5.42 -19.51
C MET A 145 -7.70 6.37 -20.09
#